data_AF-A0A255PUP3-F1
#
_entry.id   AF-A0A255PUP3-F1
#
_cell.length_a   1.000
_cell.length_b   1.000
_cell.length_c   1.000
_cell.angle_alpha   90.00
_cell.angle_beta   90.00
_cell.angle_gamma   90.00
#
_symmetry.space_group_name_H-M   'P 1'
#
loop_
_entity.id
_entity.type
_entity.pdbx_description
1 polymer ?
#
loop_
_entity_poly.entity_id
_entity_poly.type
_entity_poly.pdbx_seq_one_letter_code
_entity_poly.pdbx_strand_id
1 'polypeptide(L)' 'MSPDLVTSPGAVRSAAELNAAIRALWSHPQVPLTAEQRAEYERLCAELARVQRGDVTAAA' A
#
# COMPACT_ATOMS: atom_id res chain seq x y z
N MET A 1 -25.69 3.95 -11.38
CA MET A 1 -24.36 4.47 -11.75
C MET A 1 -23.75 5.06 -10.49
N SER A 2 -22.83 4.36 -9.83
CA SER A 2 -22.12 4.89 -8.67
C SER A 2 -20.94 5.71 -9.17
N PRO A 3 -20.82 7.00 -8.80
CA PRO A 3 -19.72 7.83 -9.28
C PRO A 3 -18.44 7.50 -8.50
N ASP A 4 -17.37 7.45 -9.27
CA ASP A 4 -15.97 7.67 -8.95
C ASP A 4 -15.61 7.78 -7.47
N LEU A 5 -14.92 6.75 -6.99
CA LEU A 5 -14.02 6.85 -5.85
C LEU A 5 -12.92 7.85 -6.24
N VAL A 6 -13.17 9.12 -5.94
CA VAL A 6 -12.15 10.16 -5.88
C VAL A 6 -11.14 9.70 -4.83
N THR A 7 -10.09 9.00 -5.29
CA THR A 7 -8.89 8.76 -4.50
C THR A 7 -8.25 10.11 -4.26
N SER A 8 -8.66 10.76 -3.17
CA SER A 8 -8.11 12.04 -2.73
C SER A 8 -6.62 11.84 -2.49
N PRO A 9 -5.71 12.51 -3.22
CA PRO A 9 -4.27 12.32 -3.08
C PRO A 9 -3.68 12.88 -1.76
N GLY A 10 -4.54 13.28 -0.82
CA GLY A 10 -4.17 13.83 0.50
C GLY A 10 -4.69 13.04 1.70
N ALA A 11 -5.46 11.96 1.50
CA ALA A 11 -5.83 11.07 2.60
C ALA A 11 -4.68 10.10 2.83
N VAL A 12 -4.18 10.01 4.06
CA VAL A 12 -3.19 9.01 4.48
C VAL A 12 -3.69 7.64 4.00
N ARG A 13 -2.92 6.97 3.13
CA ARG A 13 -3.34 5.66 2.60
C ARG A 13 -3.56 4.70 3.76
N SER A 14 -4.70 4.02 3.75
CA SER A 14 -5.00 2.99 4.76
C SER A 14 -4.09 1.77 4.56
N ALA A 15 -3.91 0.97 5.61
CA ALA A 15 -3.14 -0.28 5.51
C ALA A 15 -3.65 -1.20 4.39
N ALA A 16 -4.97 -1.20 4.13
CA ALA A 16 -5.58 -1.95 3.04
C ALA A 16 -5.14 -1.45 1.64
N GLU A 17 -5.08 -0.14 1.44
CA GLU A 17 -4.65 0.47 0.17
C GLU A 17 -3.17 0.21 -0.09
N LEU A 18 -2.33 0.30 0.95
CA LEU A 18 -0.90 -0.02 0.86
C LEU A 18 -0.68 -1.50 0.50
N ASN A 19 -1.45 -2.42 1.10
CA ASN A 19 -1.40 -3.83 0.72
C ASN A 19 -1.84 -4.07 -0.73
N ALA A 20 -2.86 -3.35 -1.22
CA ALA A 20 -3.28 -3.43 -2.61
C ALA A 20 -2.19 -2.91 -3.56
N ALA A 21 -1.54 -1.78 -3.24
CA ALA A 21 -0.43 -1.22 -4.01
C ALA A 21 0.78 -2.18 -4.03
N ILE A 22 1.12 -2.77 -2.88
CA ILE A 22 2.18 -3.80 -2.78
C ILE A 22 1.85 -4.96 -3.72
N ARG A 23 0.64 -5.51 -3.67
CA ARG A 23 0.23 -6.62 -4.55
C ARG A 23 0.25 -6.25 -6.03
N ALA A 24 -0.09 -5.01 -6.37
CA ALA A 24 -0.06 -4.51 -7.74
C ALA A 24 1.35 -4.47 -8.36
N LEU A 25 2.42 -4.48 -7.54
CA LEU A 25 3.78 -4.60 -8.04
C LEU A 25 4.04 -5.96 -8.72
N TRP A 26 3.34 -7.02 -8.31
CA TRP A 26 3.46 -8.32 -8.94
C TRP A 26 2.45 -8.49 -10.08
N SER A 27 2.96 -8.44 -11.32
CA SER A 27 2.16 -8.83 -12.48
C SER A 27 1.88 -10.33 -12.54
N HIS A 28 2.71 -11.16 -11.89
CA HIS A 28 2.50 -12.60 -11.73
C HIS A 28 3.15 -13.08 -10.42
N PRO A 29 2.52 -13.98 -9.64
CA PRO A 29 3.07 -14.47 -8.36
C PRO A 29 4.42 -15.21 -8.45
N GLN A 30 4.89 -15.52 -9.65
CA GLN A 30 6.15 -16.26 -9.87
C GLN A 30 7.25 -15.38 -10.49
N VAL A 31 6.93 -14.12 -10.84
CA VAL A 31 7.91 -13.20 -11.42
C VAL A 31 8.55 -12.39 -10.30
N PRO A 32 9.89 -12.37 -10.20
CA PRO A 32 10.57 -11.53 -9.23
C PRO A 32 10.41 -10.04 -9.58
N LEU A 33 10.39 -9.18 -8.56
CA LEU A 33 10.37 -7.74 -8.74
C LEU A 33 11.67 -7.26 -9.41
N THR A 34 11.56 -6.29 -10.32
CA THR A 34 12.72 -5.56 -10.83
C THR A 34 13.35 -4.70 -9.72
N ALA A 35 14.53 -4.14 -9.99
CA ALA A 35 15.19 -3.24 -9.05
C ALA A 35 14.33 -2.00 -8.74
N GLU A 36 13.64 -1.42 -9.74
CA GLU A 36 12.75 -0.28 -9.50
C GLU A 36 11.53 -0.69 -8.66
N GLN A 37 10.91 -1.83 -8.98
CA GLN A 37 9.77 -2.34 -8.23
C GLN A 37 10.13 -2.71 -6.79
N ARG A 38 11.36 -3.20 -6.56
CA ARG A 38 11.86 -3.48 -5.22
C ARG A 38 12.02 -2.20 -4.39
N ALA A 39 12.54 -1.12 -4.99
CA ALA A 39 12.65 0.17 -4.30
C ALA A 39 11.26 0.72 -3.92
N GLU A 40 10.26 0.56 -4.79
CA GLU A 40 8.88 0.95 -4.49
C GLU A 40 8.25 0.04 -3.42
N TYR A 41 8.48 -1.27 -3.47
CA TYR A 41 8.06 -2.22 -2.44
C TYR A 41 8.58 -1.82 -1.06
N GLU A 42 9.87 -1.49 -0.95
CA GLU A 42 10.49 -1.06 0.30
C GLU A 42 9.85 0.22 0.86
N ARG A 43 9.55 1.20 -0.02
CA ARG A 43 8.81 2.41 0.38
C ARG A 43 7.41 2.10 0.89
N LEU A 44 6.65 1.28 0.16
CA LEU A 44 5.30 0.89 0.55
C LEU A 44 5.29 0.09 1.85
N CYS A 45 6.26 -0.79 2.07
CA CYS A 45 6.43 -1.53 3.33
C CYS A 45 6.75 -0.58 4.50
N ALA A 46 7.61 0.42 4.30
CA ALA A 46 7.91 1.41 5.32
C ALA A 46 6.67 2.26 5.67
N GLU A 47 5.90 2.68 4.67
CA GLU A 47 4.63 3.40 4.87
C GLU A 47 3.62 2.52 5.63
N LEU A 48 3.49 1.25 5.23
CA LEU A 48 2.59 0.29 5.86
C LEU A 48 2.96 0.03 7.32
N ALA A 49 4.25 -0.06 7.66
CA ALA A 49 4.71 -0.21 9.04
C ALA A 49 4.36 1.00 9.91
N ARG A 50 4.39 2.21 9.34
CA ARG A 50 3.99 3.45 10.06
C ARG A 50 2.49 3.47 10.32
N VAL A 51 1.68 3.11 9.33
CA VAL A 51 0.21 3.03 9.47
C VAL A 51 -0.17 1.95 10.49
N GLN A 52 0.39 0.75 10.39
CA GLN A 52 0.11 -0.32 11.37
C GLN A 52 0.51 0.09 12.80
N ARG A 53 1.63 0.79 12.99
CA ARG A 53 2.03 1.27 14.32
C ARG A 53 1.08 2.36 14.86
N GLY A 54 0.49 3.19 14.00
CA GLY A 54 -0.53 4.18 14.37
C GLY A 54 -1.90 3.56 14.64
N ASP A 55 -2.31 2.57 13.85
CA ASP A 55 -3.59 1.84 14.03
C ASP A 55 -3.58 0.96 15.28
N VAL A 56 -2.41 0.40 15.68
CA VAL A 56 -2.28 -0.39 16.91
C VAL A 56 -2.64 0.41 18.17
N THR A 57 -2.57 1.74 18.15
CA THR A 57 -3.05 2.57 19.27
C THR A 57 -4.56 2.76 19.34
N ALA A 58 -5.32 2.39 18.30
CA ALA A 58 -6.79 2.48 18.29
C ALA A 58 -7.49 1.16 18.64
N ALA A 59 -6.74 0.07 18.81
CA ALA A 59 -7.26 -1.23 19.22
C ALA A 59 -6.83 -1.56 20.66
N ALA A 60 -7.42 -0.89 21.65
CA ALA A 60 -7.36 -1.26 23.07
C ALA A 60 -8.68 -0.89 23.76
#